data_AF-A0AAU4BPV2-F1
#
_entry.id   AF-A0AAU4BPV2-F1
#
_cell.length_a   1.000
_cell.length_b   1.000
_cell.length_c   1.000
_cell.angle_alpha   90.00
_cell.angle_beta   90.00
_cell.angle_gamma   90.00
#
_symmetry.space_group_name_H-M   'P 1'
#
loop_
_entity.id
_entity.type
_entity.pdbx_description
1 polymer ?
#
loop_
_entity_poly.entity_id
_entity_poly.type
_entity_poly.pdbx_seq_one_letter_code
_entity_poly.pdbx_strand_id
1 'polypeptide(L)'
;MRIGQVSPTQEATITRRWGWTTVCTVLLSITGPLGLVVMNVLQDRADEETALACRRDRANASWSKGFDQALPVSLFVLLVVAVVLALVILVVGRRVPIWGKPVTAVALFVALVSGLQVGLIADEYDDYPGGDISSLNGPCGA
;
A
#
# COMPACT_ATOMS: atom_id res chain seq x y z
N MET A 1 7.91 4.08 48.09
CA MET A 1 7.85 4.61 46.72
C MET A 1 6.39 4.79 46.32
N ARG A 2 5.85 6.02 46.35
CA ARG A 2 4.52 6.30 45.77
C ARG A 2 4.69 6.40 44.26
N ILE A 3 4.11 5.44 43.55
CA ILE A 3 3.90 5.52 42.11
C ILE A 3 3.10 6.81 41.88
N GLY A 4 3.72 7.79 41.21
CA GLY A 4 3.13 9.11 41.00
C GLY A 4 1.74 8.97 40.38
N GLN A 5 0.73 9.49 41.08
CA GLN A 5 -0.61 9.59 40.53
C GLN A 5 -0.56 10.54 39.34
N VAL A 6 -0.77 9.98 38.14
CA VAL A 6 -0.94 10.77 36.92
C VAL A 6 -2.24 11.55 37.08
N SER A 7 -2.20 12.86 36.85
CA SER A 7 -3.42 13.68 36.95
C SER A 7 -4.45 13.22 35.91
N PRO A 8 -5.76 13.32 36.20
CA PRO A 8 -6.81 12.93 35.25
C PRO A 8 -6.72 13.69 33.92
N THR A 9 -6.17 14.91 33.93
CA THR A 9 -5.90 15.72 32.73
C THR A 9 -4.76 15.15 31.87
N GLN A 10 -3.70 14.61 32.47
CA GLN A 10 -2.61 13.96 31.75
C GLN A 10 -3.05 12.63 31.14
N GLU A 11 -3.89 11.88 31.85
CA GLU A 11 -4.43 10.61 31.37
C GLU A 11 -5.33 10.79 30.13
N ALA A 12 -6.23 11.77 30.14
CA ALA A 12 -7.05 12.10 28.98
C ALA A 12 -6.21 12.50 27.74
N THR A 13 -5.12 13.23 27.95
CA THR A 13 -4.22 13.66 26.87
C THR A 13 -3.48 12.47 26.23
N ILE A 14 -3.01 11.52 27.04
CA ILE A 14 -2.32 10.33 26.56
C ILE A 14 -3.27 9.44 25.75
N THR A 15 -4.47 9.18 26.26
CA THR A 15 -5.49 8.39 25.56
C THR A 15 -5.88 9.03 24.22
N ARG A 16 -6.00 10.36 24.17
CA ARG A 16 -6.29 11.10 22.92
C ARG A 16 -5.17 10.96 21.89
N ARG A 17 -3.90 11.01 22.31
CA ARG A 17 -2.74 10.80 21.42
C ARG A 17 -2.77 9.40 20.80
N TRP A 18 -2.95 8.37 21.62
CA TRP A 18 -3.07 6.98 21.13
C TRP A 18 -4.27 6.78 20.20
N GLY A 19 -5.39 7.46 20.48
CA GLY A 19 -6.55 7.49 19.59
C GLY A 19 -6.18 8.02 18.20
N TRP A 20 -5.47 9.16 18.13
CA TRP A 20 -5.00 9.71 16.87
C TRP A 20 -4.01 8.78 16.14
N THR A 21 -3.05 8.20 16.86
CA THR A 21 -2.11 7.24 16.26
C THR A 21 -2.85 6.02 15.68
N THR A 22 -3.90 5.55 16.35
CA THR A 22 -4.77 4.45 15.86
C THR A 22 -5.43 4.85 14.54
N VAL A 23 -6.04 6.04 14.48
CA VAL A 23 -6.70 6.55 13.27
C VAL A 23 -5.71 6.69 12.12
N CYS A 24 -4.53 7.28 12.36
CA CYS A 24 -3.48 7.40 11.33
C CYS A 24 -3.02 6.04 10.81
N THR A 25 -2.87 5.06 11.69
CA THR A 25 -2.47 3.69 11.32
C THR A 25 -3.52 3.03 10.42
N VAL A 26 -4.81 3.18 10.76
CA VAL A 26 -5.92 2.67 9.95
C VAL A 26 -5.93 3.32 8.57
N LEU A 27 -5.82 4.65 8.51
CA LEU A 27 -5.80 5.39 7.24
C LEU A 27 -4.63 4.94 6.34
N LEU A 28 -3.44 4.78 6.91
CA LEU A 28 -2.27 4.26 6.19
C LEU A 28 -2.42 2.80 5.75
N SER A 29 -3.19 1.99 6.47
CA SER A 29 -3.43 0.60 6.06
C SER A 29 -4.42 0.52 4.89
N ILE A 30 -5.36 1.47 4.80
CA ILE A 30 -6.36 1.56 3.72
C ILE A 30 -5.72 2.05 2.39
N THR A 31 -4.59 2.77 2.45
CA THR A 31 -3.92 3.19 1.20
C THR A 31 -3.43 1.99 0.39
N GLY A 32 -3.11 0.86 1.01
CA GLY A 32 -2.70 -0.37 0.31
C GLY A 32 -3.76 -0.87 -0.68
N PRO A 33 -4.96 -1.26 -0.22
CA PRO A 33 -6.04 -1.68 -1.10
C PRO A 33 -6.42 -0.62 -2.14
N LEU A 34 -6.47 0.66 -1.75
CA LEU A 34 -6.77 1.75 -2.69
C LEU A 34 -5.69 1.88 -3.76
N GLY A 35 -4.42 1.80 -3.39
CA GLY A 35 -3.30 1.88 -4.32
C GLY A 35 -3.29 0.73 -5.32
N LEU A 36 -3.61 -0.49 -4.88
CA LEU A 36 -3.79 -1.64 -5.77
C LEU A 36 -4.91 -1.41 -6.79
N VAL A 37 -6.05 -0.88 -6.36
CA VAL A 37 -7.15 -0.52 -7.28
C VAL A 37 -6.70 0.54 -8.29
N VAL A 38 -5.98 1.56 -7.85
CA VAL A 38 -5.45 2.61 -8.74
C VAL A 38 -4.47 2.02 -9.76
N MET A 39 -3.54 1.16 -9.33
CA MET A 39 -2.60 0.49 -10.24
C MET A 39 -3.32 -0.34 -11.31
N ASN A 40 -4.32 -1.14 -10.91
CA ASN A 40 -5.10 -1.93 -11.86
C ASN A 40 -5.81 -1.05 -12.89
N VAL A 41 -6.44 0.05 -12.45
CA VAL A 41 -7.12 0.98 -13.37
C VAL A 41 -6.13 1.65 -14.33
N LEU A 42 -4.92 1.99 -13.86
CA LEU A 42 -3.88 2.57 -14.72
C LEU A 42 -3.36 1.55 -15.73
N GLN A 43 -3.21 0.30 -15.31
CA GLN A 43 -2.81 -0.79 -16.19
C GLN A 43 -3.88 -1.07 -17.26
N ASP A 44 -5.16 -1.17 -16.88
CA ASP A 44 -6.26 -1.36 -17.83
C ASP A 44 -6.29 -0.27 -18.90
N ARG A 45 -6.01 0.98 -18.52
CA ARG A 45 -5.93 2.11 -19.46
C ARG A 45 -4.73 2.00 -20.38
N ALA A 46 -3.57 1.59 -19.87
CA ALA A 46 -2.39 1.39 -20.71
C ALA A 46 -2.57 0.22 -21.69
N ASP A 47 -3.25 -0.84 -21.28
CA ASP A 47 -3.62 -1.96 -22.14
C ASP A 47 -4.59 -1.50 -23.25
N GLU A 48 -5.58 -0.67 -22.93
CA GLU A 48 -6.50 -0.07 -23.90
C GLU A 48 -5.75 0.84 -24.91
N GLU A 49 -4.85 1.70 -24.42
CA GLU A 49 -4.02 2.57 -25.27
C GLU A 49 -3.12 1.75 -26.19
N THR A 50 -2.51 0.68 -25.68
CA THR A 50 -1.67 -0.24 -26.47
C THR A 50 -2.50 -0.92 -27.55
N ALA A 51 -3.71 -1.41 -27.22
CA ALA A 51 -4.62 -2.01 -28.18
C ALA A 51 -5.07 -1.04 -29.27
N LEU A 52 -5.29 0.23 -28.92
CA LEU A 52 -5.61 1.30 -29.88
C LEU A 52 -4.42 1.65 -30.78
N ALA A 53 -3.22 1.75 -30.22
CA ALA A 53 -1.99 1.97 -30.96
C ALA A 53 -1.78 0.84 -31.98
N CYS A 54 -1.96 -0.42 -31.58
CA CYS A 54 -1.85 -1.56 -32.49
C CYS A 54 -2.85 -1.57 -33.65
N ARG A 55 -4.02 -0.92 -33.51
CA ARG A 55 -4.99 -0.78 -34.59
C ARG A 55 -4.69 0.38 -35.53
N ARG A 56 -4.07 1.46 -35.03
CA ARG A 56 -3.82 2.69 -35.80
C ARG A 56 -2.42 2.74 -36.39
N ASP A 57 -1.42 2.39 -35.59
CA ASP A 57 0.00 2.52 -35.90
C ASP A 57 0.82 1.47 -35.12
N ARG A 58 0.97 0.29 -35.74
CA ARG A 58 1.69 -0.84 -35.15
C ARG A 58 3.17 -0.55 -34.87
N ALA A 59 3.79 0.36 -35.63
CA ALA A 59 5.21 0.64 -35.51
C ALA A 59 5.54 1.40 -34.21
N ASN A 60 4.56 2.14 -33.67
CA ASN A 60 4.71 2.96 -32.47
C ASN A 60 4.05 2.35 -31.22
N ALA A 61 3.44 1.17 -31.33
CA ALA A 61 2.87 0.49 -30.18
C ALA A 61 4.01 -0.01 -29.26
N SER A 62 3.92 0.30 -27.97
CA SER A 62 4.88 -0.13 -26.95
C SER A 62 4.14 -0.63 -25.72
N TRP A 63 4.73 -1.61 -25.03
CA TRP A 63 4.20 -2.10 -23.76
C TRP A 63 4.43 -1.06 -22.66
N SER A 64 3.41 -0.82 -21.83
CA SER A 64 3.50 0.04 -20.66
C SER A 64 2.59 -0.46 -19.56
N LYS A 65 3.02 -0.38 -18.30
CA LYS A 65 2.15 -0.66 -17.14
C LYS A 65 1.16 0.48 -16.84
N GLY A 66 1.30 1.64 -17.48
CA GLY A 66 0.46 2.82 -17.20
C GLY A 66 0.78 3.58 -15.93
N PHE A 67 1.79 3.14 -15.16
CA PHE A 67 2.25 3.81 -13.96
C PHE A 67 3.77 3.68 -13.78
N ASP A 68 4.36 4.66 -13.09
CA ASP A 68 5.79 4.73 -12.78
C ASP A 68 6.16 3.76 -11.63
N GLN A 69 7.37 3.19 -11.66
CA GLN A 69 7.94 2.34 -10.59
C GLN A 69 7.92 3.01 -9.21
N ALA A 70 8.01 4.34 -9.17
CA ALA A 70 7.90 5.10 -7.94
C ALA A 70 6.58 4.84 -7.19
N LEU A 71 5.51 4.50 -7.91
CA LEU A 71 4.18 4.28 -7.34
C LEU A 71 4.09 3.00 -6.49
N PRO A 72 4.42 1.79 -6.97
CA PRO A 72 4.45 0.59 -6.12
C PRO A 72 5.50 0.68 -5.00
N VAL A 73 6.67 1.27 -5.25
CA VAL A 73 7.70 1.44 -4.22
C VAL A 73 7.25 2.36 -3.09
N SER A 74 6.69 3.53 -3.42
CA SER A 74 6.19 4.47 -2.40
C SER A 74 5.04 3.89 -1.60
N LEU A 75 4.12 3.16 -2.25
CA LEU A 75 3.03 2.48 -1.57
C LEU A 75 3.54 1.38 -0.62
N PHE A 76 4.54 0.60 -1.04
CA PHE A 76 5.17 -0.40 -0.20
C PHE A 76 5.78 0.22 1.06
N VAL A 77 6.54 1.31 0.92
CA VAL A 77 7.13 2.04 2.06
C VAL A 77 6.06 2.54 3.03
N LEU A 78 4.95 3.10 2.53
CA LEU A 78 3.83 3.54 3.36
C LEU A 78 3.21 2.39 4.16
N LEU A 79 3.08 1.21 3.55
CA LEU A 79 2.55 0.00 4.21
C LEU A 79 3.51 -0.53 5.28
N VAL A 80 4.82 -0.49 5.03
CA VAL A 80 5.82 -0.83 6.06
C VAL A 80 5.69 0.10 7.26
N VAL A 81 5.53 1.41 7.04
CA VAL A 81 5.30 2.38 8.12
C VAL A 81 4.00 2.07 8.87
N ALA A 82 2.92 1.72 8.17
CA ALA A 82 1.65 1.32 8.78
C ALA A 82 1.81 0.09 9.70
N VAL A 83 2.54 -0.93 9.23
CA VAL A 83 2.85 -2.14 10.01
C VAL A 83 3.64 -1.79 11.28
N VAL A 84 4.67 -0.96 11.16
CA VAL A 84 5.48 -0.53 12.33
C VAL A 84 4.61 0.20 13.35
N LEU A 85 3.78 1.16 12.91
CA LEU A 85 2.88 1.88 13.82
C LEU A 85 1.86 0.95 14.49
N ALA A 86 1.29 0.01 13.74
CA ALA A 86 0.35 -0.97 14.27
C ALA A 86 0.99 -1.85 15.35
N LEU A 87 2.21 -2.33 15.12
CA LEU A 87 2.97 -3.10 16.12
C LEU A 87 3.27 -2.27 17.37
N VAL A 88 3.66 -1.00 17.22
CA VAL A 88 3.89 -0.09 18.35
C VAL A 88 2.61 0.07 19.19
N ILE A 89 1.45 0.27 18.57
CA ILE A 89 0.17 0.37 19.29
C ILE A 89 -0.17 -0.95 20.00
N LEU A 90 0.02 -2.09 19.35
CA LEU A 90 -0.33 -3.39 19.93
C LEU A 90 0.57 -3.79 21.09
N VAL A 91 1.88 -3.53 20.99
CA VAL A 91 2.90 -3.93 21.98
C VAL A 91 3.01 -2.90 23.12
N VAL A 92 3.11 -1.62 22.78
CA VAL A 92 3.43 -0.55 23.75
C VAL A 92 2.17 0.17 24.24
N GLY A 93 1.09 0.14 23.45
CA GLY A 93 -0.15 0.85 23.71
C GLY A 93 -0.95 0.29 24.90
N ARG A 94 -0.48 0.57 26.12
CA ARG A 94 -1.16 0.22 27.36
C ARG A 94 -2.38 1.11 27.65
N ARG A 95 -2.41 2.33 27.10
CA ARG A 95 -3.49 3.33 27.28
C ARG A 95 -4.26 3.60 26.00
N VAL A 96 -4.32 2.63 25.10
CA VAL A 96 -5.11 2.72 23.88
C VAL A 96 -6.59 2.56 24.27
N PRO A 97 -7.52 3.29 23.65
CA PRO A 97 -8.95 3.04 23.83
C PRO A 97 -9.28 1.55 23.59
N ILE A 98 -10.31 1.03 24.27
CA ILE A 98 -10.71 -0.40 24.23
C ILE A 98 -10.90 -0.88 22.78
N TRP A 99 -11.45 -0.03 21.91
CA TRP A 99 -11.67 -0.32 20.49
C TRP A 99 -10.40 -0.24 19.64
N GLY A 100 -9.35 0.44 20.11
CA GLY A 100 -8.16 0.70 19.29
C GLY A 100 -7.35 -0.56 19.01
N LYS A 101 -7.20 -1.47 19.98
CA LYS A 101 -6.47 -2.74 19.77
C LYS A 101 -7.08 -3.64 18.70
N PRO A 102 -8.39 -3.99 18.74
CA PRO A 102 -8.98 -4.82 17.69
C PRO A 102 -8.94 -4.13 16.33
N VAL A 103 -9.21 -2.82 16.27
CA VAL A 103 -9.14 -2.05 15.00
C VAL A 103 -7.72 -2.03 14.43
N THR A 104 -6.70 -1.81 15.25
CA THR A 104 -5.31 -1.85 14.82
C THR A 104 -4.87 -3.25 14.38
N ALA A 105 -5.37 -4.31 15.03
CA ALA A 105 -5.07 -5.69 14.59
C ALA A 105 -5.62 -5.97 13.20
N VAL A 106 -6.84 -5.51 12.89
CA VAL A 106 -7.42 -5.59 11.54
C VAL A 106 -6.61 -4.74 10.56
N ALA A 107 -6.25 -3.52 10.92
CA ALA A 107 -5.43 -2.64 10.08
C ALA A 107 -4.06 -3.27 9.76
N LEU A 108 -3.41 -3.89 10.74
CA LEU A 108 -2.16 -4.65 10.56
C LEU A 108 -2.32 -5.76 9.54
N PHE A 109 -3.40 -6.56 9.65
CA PHE A 109 -3.67 -7.63 8.72
C PHE A 109 -3.86 -7.10 7.29
N VAL A 110 -4.65 -6.05 7.12
CA VAL A 110 -4.86 -5.39 5.81
C VAL A 110 -3.54 -4.87 5.23
N ALA A 111 -2.71 -4.22 6.05
CA ALA A 111 -1.42 -3.69 5.63
C ALA A 111 -0.45 -4.80 5.20
N LEU A 112 -0.43 -5.94 5.90
CA LEU A 112 0.41 -7.10 5.54
C LEU A 112 -0.03 -7.74 4.23
N VAL A 113 -1.33 -8.00 4.07
CA VAL A 113 -1.87 -8.61 2.83
C VAL A 113 -1.63 -7.69 1.63
N SER A 114 -1.92 -6.40 1.79
CA SER A 114 -1.70 -5.42 0.72
C SER A 114 -0.21 -5.22 0.44
N GLY A 115 0.61 -5.18 1.49
CA GLY A 115 2.06 -4.99 1.38
C GLY A 115 2.73 -6.14 0.64
N LEU A 116 2.27 -7.37 0.87
CA LEU A 116 2.73 -8.53 0.11
C LEU A 116 2.40 -8.39 -1.38
N GLN A 117 1.16 -8.05 -1.73
CA GLN A 117 0.78 -7.88 -3.14
C GLN A 117 1.53 -6.75 -3.83
N VAL A 118 1.64 -5.59 -3.17
CA VAL A 118 2.39 -4.44 -3.71
C VAL A 118 3.87 -4.76 -3.85
N GLY A 119 4.44 -5.52 -2.91
CA GLY A 119 5.84 -5.97 -2.98
C GLY A 119 6.09 -6.86 -4.20
N LEU A 120 5.18 -7.80 -4.49
CA LEU A 120 5.28 -8.63 -5.70
C LEU A 120 5.18 -7.78 -6.98
N ILE A 121 4.27 -6.81 -7.03
CA ILE A 121 4.13 -5.91 -8.19
C ILE A 121 5.40 -5.05 -8.39
N ALA A 122 6.04 -4.63 -7.30
CA ALA A 122 7.28 -3.86 -7.35
C ALA A 122 8.46 -4.69 -7.85
N ASP A 123 8.57 -5.95 -7.41
CA ASP A 123 9.60 -6.90 -7.84
C ASP A 123 9.45 -7.23 -9.33
N GLU A 124 8.22 -7.51 -9.78
CA GLU A 124 7.88 -7.80 -11.18
C GLU A 124 7.78 -6.54 -12.06
N TYR A 125 8.17 -5.35 -11.56
CA TYR A 125 8.01 -4.11 -12.33
C TYR A 125 8.85 -4.10 -13.61
N ASP A 126 10.14 -4.44 -13.47
CA ASP A 126 11.11 -4.40 -14.58
C ASP A 126 11.01 -5.61 -15.50
N ASP A 127 10.37 -6.70 -15.03
CA ASP A 127 10.12 -7.91 -15.81
C ASP A 127 8.91 -7.78 -16.74
N TYR A 128 8.41 -6.58 -17.05
CA TYR A 128 7.25 -6.40 -17.92
C TYR A 128 7.66 -6.17 -19.38
N PRO A 129 7.02 -6.86 -20.36
CA PRO A 129 5.79 -7.66 -20.30
C PRO A 129 5.96 -9.15 -19.90
N GLY A 130 7.12 -9.53 -19.40
CA GLY A 130 7.52 -10.87 -18.95
C GLY A 130 9.03 -10.99 -19.18
N GLY A 131 9.79 -11.61 -18.26
CA GLY A 131 11.26 -11.75 -18.32
C GLY A 131 11.84 -12.49 -19.55
N ASP A 132 11.06 -12.74 -20.60
CA ASP A 132 11.42 -13.47 -21.83
C ASP A 132 11.10 -12.66 -23.11
N ILE A 133 11.44 -11.36 -23.11
CA ILE A 133 11.16 -10.40 -24.20
C ILE A 133 11.91 -10.69 -25.50
N SER A 134 12.88 -11.61 -25.52
CA SER A 134 13.44 -12.11 -26.79
C SER A 134 12.51 -13.07 -27.53
N SER A 135 11.39 -13.49 -26.91
CA SER A 135 10.47 -14.50 -27.47
C SER A 135 9.04 -14.01 -27.77
N LEU A 136 8.63 -12.85 -27.24
CA LEU A 136 7.33 -12.26 -27.51
C LEU A 136 7.43 -11.27 -28.67
N ASN A 137 6.67 -11.53 -29.73
CA ASN A 137 6.40 -10.55 -30.79
C ASN A 137 5.99 -9.20 -30.17
N GLY A 138 6.21 -8.09 -30.89
CA GLY A 138 5.81 -6.76 -30.43
C GLY A 138 4.34 -6.70 -29.96
N PRO A 139 3.91 -5.65 -29.24
CA PRO A 139 2.62 -5.58 -28.54
C PRO A 139 1.37 -5.88 -29.37
N CYS A 140 1.50 -5.89 -30.69
CA CYS A 140 0.43 -6.16 -31.64
C CYS A 140 0.33 -7.62 -32.10
N GLY A 141 1.18 -8.52 -31.58
CA GLY A 141 1.40 -9.84 -32.15
C GLY A 141 2.09 -9.74 -33.53
N ALA A 142 2.73 -10.83 -33.97
CA ALA A 142 3.14 -10.94 -35.38
C ALA A 142 1.90 -11.03 -36.28
#